data_AF-A0A3D1ZE90-F1
#
_entry.id   AF-A0A3D1ZE90-F1
#
_cell.length_a   1.000
_cell.length_b   1.000
_cell.length_c   1.000
_cell.angle_alpha   90.00
_cell.angle_beta   90.00
_cell.angle_gamma   90.00
#
_symmetry.space_group_name_H-M   'P 1'
#
loop_
_entity.id
_entity.type
_entity.pdbx_description
1 polymer ?
#
loop_
_entity_poly.entity_id
_entity_poly.type
_entity_poly.pdbx_seq_one_letter_code
_entity_poly.pdbx_strand_id
1 'polypeptide(L)'
;PYLIGTEMGFWSVSVFAANATMLAVTSRDFTGEGQHIDASMQRAMTLGIGNAMPTYDVEGHVLHRGEIFARGRGGVRTVFRCKDGYVFYIAAAAGTSMEAIRDLLTENGLGDEFDPRWLDPTLLRQQGVDKDRFEVLVEKFFLLHTRMELLEMSFSRTPPVFAVPT
;
A
#
# COMPACT_ATOMS: atom_id res chain seq x y z
N PRO A 1 -1.92 -18.56 10.37
CA PRO A 1 -1.31 -18.45 9.02
C PRO A 1 -2.41 -18.68 7.99
N TYR A 2 -2.36 -18.01 6.84
CA TYR A 2 -3.30 -18.18 5.72
C TYR A 2 -2.50 -18.37 4.45
N LEU A 3 -3.07 -19.10 3.50
CA LEU A 3 -2.50 -19.21 2.17
C LEU A 3 -2.93 -17.99 1.35
N ILE A 4 -2.01 -17.48 0.54
CA ILE A 4 -2.36 -16.54 -0.52
C ILE A 4 -3.24 -17.32 -1.49
N GLY A 5 -4.39 -16.77 -1.88
CA GLY A 5 -5.38 -17.47 -2.70
C GLY A 5 -4.97 -17.74 -4.15
N THR A 6 -3.69 -17.52 -4.50
CA THR A 6 -3.15 -17.67 -5.84
C THR A 6 -1.85 -18.46 -5.81
N GLU A 7 -1.48 -19.00 -6.97
CA GLU A 7 -0.21 -19.74 -7.19
C GLU A 7 1.00 -18.79 -7.32
N MET A 8 1.10 -17.80 -6.42
CA MET A 8 2.08 -16.71 -6.51
C MET A 8 3.52 -17.22 -6.65
N GLY A 9 3.88 -18.30 -5.95
CA GLY A 9 5.21 -18.92 -6.06
C GLY A 9 5.56 -19.38 -7.47
N PHE A 10 4.63 -20.04 -8.15
CA PHE A 10 4.81 -20.48 -9.53
C PHE A 10 4.94 -19.30 -10.48
N TRP A 11 4.06 -18.30 -10.36
CA TRP A 11 4.12 -17.11 -11.22
C TRP A 11 5.42 -16.34 -11.06
N SER A 12 5.86 -16.12 -9.82
CA SER A 12 7.11 -15.41 -9.54
C SER A 12 8.32 -16.14 -10.13
N VAL A 13 8.48 -17.44 -9.87
CA VAL A 13 9.64 -18.19 -10.38
C VAL A 13 9.64 -18.28 -11.91
N SER A 14 8.48 -18.44 -12.53
CA SER A 14 8.36 -18.47 -13.99
C SER A 14 8.77 -17.13 -14.63
N VAL A 15 8.39 -16.00 -14.04
CA VAL A 15 8.80 -14.68 -14.54
C VAL A 15 10.32 -14.49 -14.43
N PHE A 16 10.93 -14.87 -13.29
CA PHE A 16 12.39 -14.80 -13.14
C PHE A 16 13.12 -15.71 -14.13
N ALA A 17 12.64 -16.94 -14.32
CA ALA A 17 13.23 -17.89 -15.26
C ALA A 17 13.11 -17.41 -16.71
N ALA A 18 11.97 -16.83 -17.10
CA ALA A 18 11.77 -16.25 -18.42
C ALA A 18 12.73 -15.07 -18.66
N ASN A 19 12.84 -14.15 -17.69
CA ASN A 19 13.76 -13.02 -17.78
C ASN A 19 15.23 -13.48 -17.87
N ALA A 20 15.64 -14.43 -17.03
CA ALA A 20 16.98 -15.01 -17.08
C ALA A 20 17.27 -15.68 -18.43
N THR A 21 16.26 -16.33 -19.03
CA THR A 21 16.39 -16.97 -20.36
C THR A 21 16.59 -15.95 -21.45
N MET A 22 15.82 -14.84 -21.44
CA MET A 22 16.01 -13.75 -22.40
C MET A 22 17.42 -13.16 -22.29
N LEU A 23 17.89 -12.91 -21.06
CA LEU A 23 19.24 -12.41 -20.82
C LEU A 23 20.32 -13.38 -21.31
N ALA A 24 20.15 -14.69 -21.09
CA ALA A 24 21.09 -15.69 -21.57
C ALA A 24 21.13 -15.77 -23.10
N VAL A 25 19.98 -15.68 -23.78
CA VAL A 25 19.92 -15.63 -25.25
C VAL A 25 20.60 -14.37 -25.76
N THR A 26 20.30 -13.20 -25.19
CA THR A 26 20.97 -11.94 -25.56
C THR A 26 22.47 -12.02 -25.34
N SER A 27 22.92 -12.57 -24.20
CA SER A 27 24.35 -12.74 -23.92
C SER A 27 25.02 -13.69 -24.91
N ARG A 28 24.36 -14.77 -25.30
CA ARG A 28 24.84 -15.71 -26.32
C ARG A 28 25.02 -15.04 -27.67
N ASP A 29 24.17 -14.09 -28.04
CA ASP A 29 24.32 -13.38 -29.33
C ASP A 29 25.61 -12.54 -29.40
N PHE A 30 26.13 -12.09 -28.25
CA PHE A 30 27.41 -11.37 -28.17
C PHE A 30 28.63 -12.27 -27.93
N THR A 31 28.46 -13.37 -27.20
CA THR A 31 29.57 -14.20 -26.69
C THR A 31 29.71 -15.53 -27.42
N GLY A 32 28.65 -16.02 -28.04
CA GLY A 32 28.55 -17.38 -28.58
C GLY A 32 28.29 -18.47 -27.55
N GLU A 33 28.23 -18.15 -26.25
CA GLU A 33 28.14 -19.14 -25.17
C GLU A 33 26.73 -19.22 -24.56
N GLY A 34 26.29 -20.44 -24.26
CA GLY A 34 25.06 -20.67 -23.49
C GLY A 34 25.29 -20.59 -21.99
N GLN A 35 24.21 -20.47 -21.21
CA GLN A 35 24.26 -20.41 -19.75
C GLN A 35 23.24 -21.38 -19.14
N HIS A 36 23.60 -22.00 -18.01
CA HIS A 36 22.67 -22.79 -17.21
C HIS A 36 21.89 -21.87 -16.25
N ILE A 37 20.56 -21.99 -16.25
CA ILE A 37 19.68 -21.16 -15.42
C ILE A 37 19.10 -22.03 -14.30
N ASP A 38 19.45 -21.70 -13.05
CA ASP A 38 18.86 -22.30 -11.86
C ASP A 38 17.81 -21.34 -11.28
N ALA A 39 16.56 -21.79 -11.26
CA ALA A 39 15.42 -21.02 -10.78
C ALA A 39 14.81 -21.68 -9.54
N SER A 40 14.85 -20.97 -8.40
CA SER A 40 14.30 -21.44 -7.14
C SER A 40 13.04 -20.65 -6.77
N MET A 41 11.93 -21.35 -6.57
CA MET A 41 10.67 -20.74 -6.12
C MET A 41 10.81 -20.08 -4.75
N GLN A 42 11.57 -20.68 -3.84
CA GLN A 42 11.85 -20.09 -2.52
C GLN A 42 12.60 -18.76 -2.64
N ARG A 43 13.59 -18.68 -3.55
CA ARG A 43 14.33 -17.42 -3.81
C ARG A 43 13.48 -16.40 -4.56
N ALA A 44 12.66 -16.82 -5.52
CA ALA A 44 11.78 -15.92 -6.24
C ALA A 44 10.80 -15.20 -5.30
N MET A 45 10.32 -15.89 -4.26
CA MET A 45 9.41 -15.33 -3.27
C MET A 45 10.06 -14.32 -2.33
N THR A 46 11.40 -14.23 -2.23
CA THR A 46 12.04 -13.28 -1.32
C THR A 46 11.84 -11.83 -1.74
N LEU A 47 11.58 -11.55 -3.02
CA LEU A 47 11.19 -10.19 -3.45
C LEU A 47 9.80 -9.81 -2.90
N GLY A 48 8.92 -10.79 -2.73
CA GLY A 48 7.53 -10.58 -2.29
C GLY A 48 7.37 -10.22 -0.81
N ILE A 49 8.43 -10.37 0.01
CA ILE A 49 8.37 -10.04 1.45
C ILE A 49 8.62 -8.56 1.76
N GLY A 50 8.82 -7.73 0.72
CA GLY A 50 8.93 -6.28 0.83
C GLY A 50 10.03 -5.85 1.81
N ASN A 51 9.66 -5.01 2.78
CA ASN A 51 10.59 -4.51 3.80
C ASN A 51 10.78 -5.46 4.99
N ALA A 52 10.17 -6.65 5.01
CA ALA A 52 10.31 -7.57 6.15
C ALA A 52 11.75 -8.01 6.40
N MET A 53 12.52 -8.29 5.35
CA MET A 53 13.95 -8.63 5.48
C MET A 53 14.76 -7.44 6.00
N PRO A 54 14.73 -6.25 5.35
CA PRO A 54 15.41 -5.08 5.88
C PRO A 54 15.05 -4.71 7.33
N THR A 55 13.76 -4.83 7.72
CA THR A 55 13.33 -4.56 9.11
C THR A 55 13.97 -5.53 10.08
N TYR A 56 14.03 -6.82 9.75
CA TYR A 56 14.72 -7.80 10.58
C TYR A 56 16.23 -7.53 10.65
N ASP A 57 16.86 -7.24 9.51
CA ASP A 57 18.32 -7.02 9.43
C ASP A 57 18.76 -5.77 10.23
N VAL A 58 17.93 -4.71 10.25
CA VAL A 58 18.25 -3.44 10.93
C VAL A 58 17.78 -3.41 12.38
N GLU A 59 16.56 -3.89 12.67
CA GLU A 59 15.92 -3.75 13.99
C GLU A 59 15.92 -5.04 14.79
N GLY A 60 16.25 -6.19 14.18
CA GLY A 60 16.04 -7.52 14.78
C GLY A 60 14.57 -7.89 14.93
N HIS A 61 13.65 -7.13 14.32
CA HIS A 61 12.21 -7.30 14.48
C HIS A 61 11.60 -8.13 13.35
N VAL A 62 10.91 -9.20 13.71
CA VAL A 62 10.14 -10.01 12.75
C VAL A 62 8.77 -9.39 12.55
N LEU A 63 8.50 -8.86 11.36
CA LEU A 63 7.18 -8.30 11.05
C LEU A 63 6.09 -9.38 11.09
N HIS A 64 5.04 -9.10 11.86
CA HIS A 64 3.81 -9.87 11.88
C HIS A 64 2.74 -9.25 10.97
N ARG A 65 1.66 -10.00 10.75
CA ARG A 65 0.52 -9.56 9.92
C ARG A 65 0.04 -8.18 10.36
N GLY A 66 -0.12 -7.28 9.38
CA GLY A 66 -0.62 -5.92 9.61
C GLY A 66 0.44 -4.93 10.09
N GLU A 67 1.60 -5.40 10.55
CA GLU A 67 2.65 -4.51 11.07
C GLU A 67 3.34 -3.70 9.97
N ILE A 68 3.39 -4.21 8.74
CA ILE A 68 4.06 -3.52 7.62
C ILE A 68 3.50 -2.11 7.37
N PHE A 69 2.19 -1.92 7.54
CA PHE A 69 1.54 -0.62 7.40
C PHE A 69 1.42 0.13 8.73
N ALA A 70 1.31 -0.60 9.85
CA ALA A 70 1.27 -0.01 11.18
C ALA A 70 2.62 0.61 11.62
N ARG A 71 3.75 0.08 11.12
CA ARG A 71 5.12 0.57 11.38
C ARG A 71 5.69 1.45 10.25
N GLY A 72 5.08 1.40 9.05
CA GLY A 72 5.52 2.14 7.87
C GLY A 72 5.00 3.58 7.80
N ARG A 73 4.87 4.11 6.58
CA ARG A 73 4.48 5.51 6.27
C ARG A 73 3.09 5.96 6.76
N GLY A 74 2.29 5.07 7.33
CA GLY A 74 0.89 5.29 7.64
C GLY A 74 0.64 5.67 9.09
N GLY A 75 1.07 4.84 10.06
CA GLY A 75 0.64 4.92 11.47
C GLY A 75 -0.86 4.69 11.64
N VAL A 76 -1.67 5.45 10.90
CA VAL A 76 -3.07 5.27 10.54
C VAL A 76 -3.30 3.92 9.82
N ARG A 77 -4.40 3.25 10.15
CA ARG A 77 -4.89 2.05 9.45
C ARG A 77 -5.04 2.34 7.96
N THR A 78 -4.85 1.32 7.13
CA THR A 78 -4.90 1.48 5.67
C THR A 78 -6.13 0.88 5.01
N VAL A 79 -6.90 0.07 5.73
CA VAL A 79 -8.13 -0.54 5.23
C VAL A 79 -9.29 -0.05 6.07
N PHE A 80 -10.25 0.61 5.43
CA PHE A 80 -11.43 1.18 6.06
C PHE A 80 -12.69 0.54 5.50
N ARG A 81 -13.74 0.46 6.33
CA ARG A 81 -15.07 0.09 5.82
C ARG A 81 -15.63 1.24 5.00
N CYS A 82 -16.31 0.89 3.92
CA CYS A 82 -17.15 1.81 3.16
C CYS A 82 -18.56 1.24 3.04
N LYS A 83 -19.46 1.96 2.36
CA LYS A 83 -20.89 1.61 2.27
C LYS A 83 -21.15 0.20 1.75
N ASP A 84 -20.36 -0.28 0.78
CA ASP A 84 -20.55 -1.57 0.11
C ASP A 84 -19.31 -2.50 0.22
N GLY A 85 -18.43 -2.28 1.19
CA GLY A 85 -17.25 -3.12 1.38
C GLY A 85 -16.11 -2.43 2.12
N TYR A 86 -14.95 -2.44 1.48
CA TYR A 86 -13.72 -1.87 2.03
C TYR A 86 -12.99 -1.03 0.99
N VAL A 87 -12.30 0.00 1.45
CA VAL A 87 -11.39 0.83 0.66
C VAL A 87 -9.99 0.77 1.25
N PHE A 88 -8.98 0.75 0.38
CA PHE A 88 -7.59 0.92 0.77
C PHE A 88 -7.22 2.39 0.66
N TYR A 89 -6.76 2.99 1.76
CA TYR A 89 -6.43 4.40 1.89
C TYR A 89 -5.10 4.54 2.63
N ILE A 90 -4.23 5.42 2.14
CA ILE A 90 -3.00 5.79 2.83
C ILE A 90 -3.06 7.28 3.13
N ALA A 91 -3.13 7.63 4.42
CA ALA A 91 -3.07 9.02 4.86
C ALA A 91 -1.74 9.65 4.45
N ALA A 92 -1.79 10.83 3.85
CA ALA A 92 -0.63 11.57 3.35
C ALA A 92 0.32 10.71 2.48
N ALA A 93 -0.25 9.90 1.59
CA ALA A 93 0.49 9.20 0.56
C ALA A 93 1.26 10.20 -0.33
N ALA A 94 2.35 9.74 -0.95
CA ALA A 94 3.09 10.57 -1.91
C ALA A 94 2.17 11.07 -3.02
N GLY A 95 2.12 12.38 -3.24
CA GLY A 95 1.26 13.03 -4.24
C GLY A 95 -0.15 13.39 -3.75
N THR A 96 -0.52 13.06 -2.51
CA THR A 96 -1.79 13.48 -1.88
C THR A 96 -1.58 14.68 -0.94
N SER A 97 -2.67 15.39 -0.62
CA SER A 97 -2.67 16.58 0.25
C SER A 97 -3.65 16.41 1.41
N MET A 98 -3.23 16.77 2.62
CA MET A 98 -4.10 16.77 3.80
C MET A 98 -5.13 17.89 3.75
N GLU A 99 -4.80 19.01 3.10
CA GLU A 99 -5.74 20.09 2.81
C GLU A 99 -6.87 19.59 1.90
N ALA A 100 -6.54 18.81 0.87
CA ALA A 100 -7.54 18.23 -0.01
C ALA A 100 -8.46 17.23 0.71
N ILE A 101 -7.93 16.49 1.71
CA ILE A 101 -8.74 15.63 2.59
C ILE A 101 -9.68 16.50 3.44
N ARG A 102 -9.19 17.56 4.06
CA ARG A 102 -10.03 18.49 4.84
C ARG A 102 -11.14 19.08 3.98
N ASP A 103 -10.81 19.53 2.78
CA ASP A 103 -11.78 20.16 1.87
C ASP A 103 -12.85 19.16 1.45
N LEU A 104 -12.45 17.92 1.12
CA LEU A 104 -13.39 16.84 0.84
C LEU A 104 -14.31 16.53 2.03
N LEU A 105 -13.77 16.45 3.24
CA LEU A 105 -14.58 16.24 4.44
C LEU A 105 -15.55 17.41 4.65
N THR A 106 -15.11 18.63 4.38
CA THR A 106 -15.93 19.85 4.47
C THR A 106 -17.11 19.81 3.49
N GLU A 107 -16.86 19.45 2.24
CA GLU A 107 -17.91 19.29 1.22
C GLU A 107 -18.95 18.23 1.60
N ASN A 108 -18.56 17.25 2.42
CA ASN A 108 -19.42 16.18 2.92
C ASN A 108 -19.98 16.46 4.32
N GLY A 109 -19.87 17.69 4.83
CA GLY A 109 -20.43 18.10 6.13
C GLY A 109 -19.67 17.58 7.35
N LEU A 110 -18.44 17.11 7.16
CA LEU A 110 -17.55 16.56 8.20
C LEU A 110 -16.34 17.46 8.49
N GLY A 111 -16.29 18.66 7.92
CA GLY A 111 -15.17 19.59 8.05
C GLY A 111 -14.93 20.07 9.49
N ASP A 112 -16.00 20.28 10.27
CA ASP A 112 -15.90 20.78 11.66
C ASP A 112 -15.25 19.76 12.62
N GLU A 113 -15.32 18.47 12.28
CA GLU A 113 -14.65 17.41 13.04
C GLU A 113 -13.15 17.30 12.70
N PHE A 114 -12.68 17.96 11.63
CA PHE A 114 -11.29 17.95 11.22
C PHE A 114 -10.44 18.89 12.08
N ASP A 115 -9.45 18.36 12.78
CA ASP A 115 -8.51 19.15 13.56
C ASP A 115 -7.41 19.73 12.64
N PRO A 116 -7.22 21.06 12.57
CA PRO A 116 -6.19 21.68 11.74
C PRO A 116 -4.76 21.17 12.02
N ARG A 117 -4.50 20.63 13.21
CA ARG A 117 -3.20 20.01 13.55
C ARG A 117 -2.89 18.80 12.68
N TRP A 118 -3.90 18.12 12.13
CA TRP A 118 -3.72 16.97 11.23
C TRP A 118 -3.18 17.33 9.86
N LEU A 119 -3.07 18.63 9.53
CA LEU A 119 -2.32 19.09 8.34
C LEU A 119 -0.84 18.69 8.41
N ASP A 120 -0.29 18.53 9.61
CA ASP A 120 0.99 17.87 9.82
C ASP A 120 0.78 16.34 9.93
N PRO A 121 1.12 15.55 8.89
CA PRO A 121 0.92 14.12 8.91
C PRO A 121 1.84 13.40 9.90
N THR A 122 2.88 14.05 10.42
CA THR A 122 3.75 13.45 11.44
C THR A 122 3.00 13.19 12.75
N LEU A 123 1.98 14.00 13.05
CA LEU A 123 1.11 13.82 14.21
C LEU A 123 0.29 12.53 14.11
N LEU A 124 -0.28 12.25 12.93
CA LEU A 124 -1.10 11.05 12.69
C LEU A 124 -0.28 9.76 12.65
N ARG A 125 1.03 9.86 12.42
CA ARG A 125 1.95 8.72 12.43
C ARG A 125 2.28 8.23 13.83
N GLN A 126 2.08 9.06 14.85
CA GLN A 126 2.31 8.70 16.24
C GLN A 126 1.09 7.95 16.80
N GLN A 127 1.31 6.95 17.65
CA GLN A 127 0.21 6.33 18.38
C GLN A 127 -0.38 7.33 19.37
N GLY A 128 -1.70 7.47 19.40
CA GLY A 128 -2.38 8.37 20.32
C GLY A 128 -3.78 8.78 19.85
N VAL A 129 -4.39 9.65 20.65
CA VAL A 129 -5.79 10.07 20.50
C VAL A 129 -6.06 10.76 19.16
N ASP A 130 -5.09 11.51 18.63
CA ASP A 130 -5.27 12.22 17.35
C ASP A 130 -5.39 11.25 16.16
N LYS A 131 -4.62 10.17 16.16
CA LYS A 131 -4.73 9.10 15.16
C LYS A 131 -6.11 8.43 15.22
N ASP A 132 -6.55 8.03 16.40
CA ASP A 132 -7.83 7.32 16.57
C ASP A 132 -9.02 8.20 16.14
N ARG A 133 -8.98 9.49 16.50
CA ARG A 133 -9.99 10.48 16.08
C ARG A 133 -10.01 10.65 14.57
N PHE A 134 -8.83 10.78 13.94
CA PHE A 134 -8.72 10.88 12.49
C PHE A 134 -9.25 9.62 11.79
N GLU A 135 -8.89 8.43 12.28
CA GLU A 135 -9.37 7.16 11.72
C GLU A 135 -10.89 7.01 11.80
N VAL A 136 -11.50 7.44 12.91
CA VAL A 136 -12.96 7.43 13.07
C VAL A 136 -13.62 8.41 12.11
N LEU A 137 -13.09 9.63 11.98
CA LEU A 137 -13.62 10.64 11.07
C LEU A 137 -13.57 10.17 9.61
N VAL A 138 -12.43 9.64 9.19
CA VAL A 138 -12.22 9.15 7.82
C VAL A 138 -13.12 7.96 7.52
N GLU A 139 -13.35 7.05 8.48
CA GLU A 139 -14.30 5.95 8.29
C GLU A 139 -15.75 6.42 8.22
N LYS A 140 -16.14 7.41 9.04
CA LYS A 140 -17.48 8.03 8.91
C LYS A 140 -17.70 8.52 7.49
N PHE A 141 -16.72 9.21 6.90
CA PHE A 141 -16.77 9.63 5.50
C PHE A 141 -16.90 8.44 4.54
N PHE A 142 -16.03 7.43 4.65
CA PHE A 142 -16.07 6.29 3.75
C PHE A 142 -17.35 5.47 3.84
N LEU A 143 -18.01 5.41 5.01
CA LEU A 143 -19.30 4.75 5.16
C LEU A 143 -20.45 5.42 4.41
N LEU A 144 -20.30 6.70 4.03
CA LEU A 144 -21.30 7.42 3.23
C LEU A 144 -21.26 7.03 1.74
N HIS A 145 -20.11 6.51 1.28
CA HIS A 145 -19.80 6.31 -0.14
C HIS A 145 -19.53 4.85 -0.47
N THR A 146 -19.93 4.42 -1.66
CA THR A 146 -19.56 3.14 -2.24
C THR A 146 -18.13 3.15 -2.76
N ARG A 147 -17.54 1.96 -2.97
CA ARG A 147 -16.20 1.81 -3.56
C ARG A 147 -16.09 2.51 -4.92
N MET A 148 -17.14 2.43 -5.75
CA MET A 148 -17.16 3.06 -7.07
C MET A 148 -17.20 4.58 -6.99
N GLU A 149 -18.01 5.14 -6.09
CA GLU A 149 -18.05 6.60 -5.86
C GLU A 149 -16.69 7.12 -5.36
N LEU A 150 -16.04 6.39 -4.43
CA LEU A 150 -14.70 6.73 -3.94
C LEU A 150 -13.64 6.63 -5.03
N LEU A 151 -13.71 5.63 -5.90
CA LEU A 151 -12.82 5.49 -7.04
C LEU A 151 -12.98 6.65 -8.03
N GLU A 152 -14.22 7.03 -8.36
CA GLU A 152 -14.49 8.15 -9.25
C GLU A 152 -14.02 9.49 -8.66
N MET A 153 -14.24 9.71 -7.36
CA MET A 153 -13.71 10.87 -6.64
C MET A 153 -12.18 10.94 -6.66
N SER A 154 -11.50 9.78 -6.68
CA SER A 154 -10.03 9.73 -6.74
C SER A 154 -9.47 10.25 -8.07
N PHE A 155 -10.18 10.01 -9.18
CA PHE A 155 -9.75 10.40 -10.53
C PHE A 155 -10.18 11.81 -10.92
N SER A 156 -11.30 12.28 -10.38
CA SER A 156 -11.90 13.57 -10.75
C SER A 156 -11.29 14.78 -10.02
N ARG A 157 -10.47 14.56 -8.99
CA ARG A 157 -9.93 15.63 -8.14
C ARG A 157 -8.46 15.90 -8.39
N THR A 158 -8.11 17.19 -8.37
CA THR A 158 -6.72 17.67 -8.36
C THR A 158 -6.56 18.66 -7.20
N PRO A 159 -5.69 18.40 -6.21
CA PRO A 159 -4.82 17.22 -6.09
C PRO A 159 -5.59 15.94 -5.70
N PRO A 160 -5.04 14.75 -5.98
CA PRO A 160 -5.68 13.49 -5.63
C PRO A 160 -5.77 13.32 -4.11
N VAL A 161 -6.92 12.84 -3.64
CA VAL A 161 -7.22 12.72 -2.20
C VAL A 161 -6.97 11.31 -1.66
N PHE A 162 -7.19 10.29 -2.48
CA PHE A 162 -6.93 8.89 -2.16
C PHE A 162 -6.47 8.13 -3.39
N ALA A 163 -5.66 7.10 -3.21
CA ALA A 163 -5.40 6.09 -4.23
C ALA A 163 -6.20 4.84 -3.87
N VAL A 164 -7.28 4.58 -4.60
CA VAL A 164 -8.08 3.36 -4.42
C VAL A 164 -7.57 2.32 -5.43
N PRO A 165 -6.79 1.30 -5.01
CA PRO A 165 -6.49 0.18 -5.89
C PRO A 165 -7.79 -0.57 -6.19
N THR A 166 -8.07 -0.79 -7.48
CA THR A 166 -9.18 -1.64 -7.97
C THR A 166 -8.94 -3.11 -7.70
#